data_AF-A0A534UJB8-F1
#
_entry.id   AF-A0A534UJB8-F1
#
_cell.length_a   1.000
_cell.length_b   1.000
_cell.length_c   1.000
_cell.angle_alpha   90.00
_cell.angle_beta   90.00
_cell.angle_gamma   90.00
#
_symmetry.space_group_name_H-M   'P 1'
#
loop_
_entity.id
_entity.type
_entity.pdbx_description
1 polymer ?
#
loop_
_entity_poly.entity_id
_entity_poly.type
_entity_poly.pdbx_seq_one_letter_code
_entity_poly.pdbx_strand_id
1 'polypeptide(L)'
;MNQEPSRWRRLTPATIAALPEAAAVFEVANLVRTVKFIGSAGGNLRARLSAFQTQAKLRPSPGGYFFRYEPATREDDVLARRLAGYRTAHRGLLPVANAGTTHPLRVASRRAA
;
A
#
# COMPACT_ATOMS: atom_id res chain seq x y z
N MET A 1 -2.98 13.79 -20.48
CA MET A 1 -2.54 14.09 -19.09
C MET A 1 -1.68 12.92 -18.61
N ASN A 2 -0.35 13.07 -18.64
CA ASN A 2 0.59 12.02 -18.24
C ASN A 2 0.61 11.91 -16.71
N GLN A 3 -0.28 11.09 -16.13
CA GLN A 3 -0.15 10.70 -14.73
C GLN A 3 1.03 9.74 -14.62
N GLU A 4 2.19 10.26 -14.24
CA GLU A 4 3.39 9.47 -13.98
C GLU A 4 3.07 8.39 -12.93
N PRO A 5 3.04 7.09 -13.31
CA PRO A 5 2.67 5.99 -12.40
C PRO A 5 3.69 5.79 -11.25
N SER A 6 4.77 6.56 -11.26
CA SER A 6 5.90 6.46 -10.35
C SER A 6 5.87 7.47 -9.19
N ARG A 7 4.98 8.48 -9.23
CA ARG A 7 4.97 9.55 -8.22
C ARG A 7 4.18 9.14 -6.98
N TRP A 8 4.87 9.15 -5.83
CA TRP A 8 4.23 8.97 -4.53
C TRP A 8 3.26 10.13 -4.23
N ARG A 9 2.02 9.78 -3.90
CA ARG A 9 0.95 10.71 -3.50
C ARG A 9 0.53 10.40 -2.08
N ARG A 10 0.18 11.43 -1.30
CA ARG A 10 -0.33 11.21 0.06
C ARG A 10 -1.64 10.43 -0.02
N LEU A 11 -1.82 9.43 0.84
CA LEU A 11 -3.04 8.63 0.90
C LEU A 11 -4.09 9.39 1.71
N THR A 12 -4.92 10.18 1.03
CA THR A 12 -6.03 10.94 1.62
C THR A 12 -7.33 10.68 0.87
N PRO A 13 -8.51 10.88 1.50
CA PRO A 13 -9.78 10.70 0.82
C PRO A 13 -9.89 11.50 -0.49
N ALA A 14 -9.42 12.75 -0.50
CA ALA A 14 -9.41 13.60 -1.69
C ALA A 14 -8.56 13.01 -2.83
N THR A 15 -7.38 12.46 -2.52
CA THR A 15 -6.54 11.83 -3.55
C THR A 15 -7.12 10.54 -4.09
N ILE A 16 -7.85 9.79 -3.26
CA ILE A 16 -8.53 8.53 -3.64
C ILE A 16 -9.73 8.84 -4.54
N ALA A 17 -10.53 9.85 -4.22
CA ALA A 17 -11.67 10.27 -5.04
C ALA A 17 -11.25 10.63 -6.48
N ALA A 18 -10.04 11.15 -6.66
CA ALA A 18 -9.48 11.49 -7.96
C ALA A 18 -8.86 10.30 -8.74
N LEU A 19 -8.89 9.08 -8.21
CA LEU A 19 -8.32 7.90 -8.87
C LEU A 19 -9.25 7.33 -9.94
N PRO A 20 -8.69 6.66 -10.97
CA PRO A 20 -9.50 5.94 -11.94
C PRO A 20 -10.16 4.70 -11.34
N GLU A 21 -11.32 4.34 -11.88
CA GLU A 21 -11.98 3.05 -11.65
C GLU A 21 -11.46 2.04 -12.68
N ALA A 22 -10.20 1.64 -12.50
CA ALA A 22 -9.51 0.78 -13.45
C ALA A 22 -8.60 -0.24 -12.74
N ALA A 23 -8.21 -1.27 -13.50
CA ALA A 23 -7.24 -2.27 -13.08
C ALA A 23 -5.84 -1.65 -12.92
N ALA A 24 -5.19 -1.94 -11.79
CA ALA A 24 -3.90 -1.40 -11.42
C ALA A 24 -3.24 -2.22 -10.30
N VAL A 25 -1.91 -2.16 -10.21
CA VAL A 25 -1.18 -2.59 -9.03
C VAL A 25 -0.73 -1.35 -8.27
N PHE A 26 -0.93 -1.33 -6.96
CA PHE A 26 -0.57 -0.21 -6.11
C PHE A 26 0.39 -0.62 -5.01
N GLU A 27 1.17 0.35 -4.57
CA GLU A 27 2.07 0.24 -3.42
C GLU A 27 1.70 1.29 -2.39
N VAL A 28 1.80 0.94 -1.11
CA VAL A 28 1.60 1.85 0.03
C VAL A 28 2.87 1.90 0.86
N ALA A 29 3.34 3.10 1.16
CA ALA A 29 4.55 3.36 1.93
C ALA A 29 4.31 4.42 3.02
N ASN A 30 5.17 4.42 4.04
CA ASN A 30 5.21 5.50 5.03
C ASN A 30 5.99 6.73 4.50
N LEU A 31 6.09 7.78 5.32
CA LEU A 31 6.79 9.03 4.96
C LEU A 31 8.27 8.82 4.55
N VAL A 32 8.97 7.89 5.20
CA VAL A 32 10.36 7.52 4.85
C VAL A 32 10.44 6.57 3.63
N ARG A 33 9.35 6.47 2.86
CA ARG A 33 9.20 5.67 1.63
C ARG A 33 9.51 4.18 1.80
N THR A 34 9.37 3.66 3.02
CA THR A 34 9.40 2.21 3.24
C THR A 34 8.05 1.65 2.81
N VAL A 35 8.05 0.84 1.74
CA VAL A 35 6.85 0.13 1.27
C VAL A 35 6.40 -0.83 2.36
N LYS A 36 5.14 -0.69 2.77
CA LYS A 36 4.46 -1.51 3.78
C LYS A 36 3.51 -2.51 3.17
N PHE A 37 3.00 -2.23 1.97
CA PHE A 37 2.07 -3.09 1.26
C PHE A 37 2.17 -2.92 -0.26
N ILE A 38 2.00 -4.00 -1.00
CA ILE A 38 1.85 -4.04 -2.46
C ILE A 38 0.61 -4.89 -2.78
N GLY A 39 -0.32 -4.40 -3.60
CA GLY A 39 -1.54 -5.15 -3.92
C GLY A 39 -2.13 -4.81 -5.27
N SER A 40 -3.01 -5.68 -5.75
CA SER A 40 -3.84 -5.47 -6.93
C SER A 40 -5.12 -4.69 -6.60
N ALA A 41 -5.58 -3.90 -7.56
CA ALA A 41 -6.81 -3.14 -7.49
C ALA A 41 -8.06 -4.00 -7.70
N GLY A 42 -7.95 -5.17 -8.33
CA GLY A 42 -9.10 -6.03 -8.64
C GLY A 42 -10.02 -5.37 -9.65
N GLY A 43 -9.46 -4.66 -10.63
CA GLY A 43 -10.22 -3.93 -11.65
C GLY A 43 -10.76 -2.56 -11.24
N ASN A 44 -10.72 -2.19 -9.95
CA ASN A 44 -11.17 -0.87 -9.50
C ASN A 44 -10.27 -0.29 -8.40
N LEU A 45 -9.28 0.50 -8.82
CA LEU A 45 -8.29 1.11 -7.94
C LEU A 45 -8.90 2.05 -6.90
N ARG A 46 -9.86 2.90 -7.31
CA ARG A 46 -10.55 3.83 -6.42
C ARG A 46 -11.25 3.08 -5.29
N ALA A 47 -12.10 2.11 -5.63
CA ALA A 47 -12.83 1.31 -4.65
C ALA A 47 -11.89 0.55 -3.72
N ARG A 48 -10.82 -0.04 -4.28
CA ARG A 48 -9.85 -0.81 -3.52
C ARG A 48 -9.08 0.03 -2.50
N LEU A 49 -8.62 1.23 -2.87
CA LEU A 49 -7.90 2.12 -1.95
C LEU A 49 -8.82 2.76 -0.91
N SER A 50 -10.07 3.06 -1.27
CA SER A 50 -11.10 3.47 -0.28
C SER A 50 -11.28 2.39 0.80
N ALA A 51 -11.45 1.13 0.39
CA ALA A 51 -11.56 0.01 1.33
C ALA A 51 -10.27 -0.22 2.13
N PHE A 52 -9.11 -0.03 1.51
CA PHE A 52 -7.83 -0.16 2.21
C PHE A 52 -7.69 0.83 3.37
N GLN A 53 -8.15 2.08 3.17
CA GLN A 53 -8.09 3.12 4.20
C GLN A 53 -8.95 2.79 5.43
N THR A 54 -10.07 2.09 5.24
CA THR A 54 -11.00 1.73 6.33
C THR A 54 -10.64 0.41 7.02
N GLN A 55 -10.03 -0.54 6.31
CA GLN A 55 -9.75 -1.90 6.81
C GLN A 55 -8.53 -2.04 7.74
N ALA A 56 -7.92 -0.94 8.20
CA ALA A 56 -6.83 -0.91 9.18
C ALA A 56 -5.74 -1.99 8.99
N LYS A 57 -5.33 -2.27 7.75
CA LYS A 57 -4.29 -3.27 7.44
C LYS A 57 -2.88 -2.86 7.88
N LEU A 58 -2.71 -1.57 8.19
CA LEU A 58 -1.44 -0.97 8.57
C LEU A 58 -1.57 -0.27 9.92
N ARG A 59 -0.53 -0.37 10.76
CA ARG A 59 -0.44 0.43 11.99
C ARG A 59 -0.46 1.92 11.66
N PRO A 60 -0.86 2.83 12.56
CA PRO A 60 -0.64 4.25 12.34
C PRO A 60 0.85 4.56 12.09
N SER A 61 1.15 5.44 11.12
CA SER A 61 2.51 5.91 10.84
C SER A 61 2.58 7.43 11.05
N PRO A 62 3.61 7.95 11.74
CA PRO A 62 3.91 9.38 11.74
C PRO A 62 4.01 9.90 10.29
N GLY A 63 3.39 11.05 10.02
CA GLY A 63 3.31 11.64 8.68
C GLY A 63 2.29 10.97 7.74
N GLY A 64 1.62 9.90 8.17
CA GLY A 64 0.62 9.19 7.38
C GLY A 64 1.21 8.28 6.29
N TYR A 65 0.32 7.79 5.44
CA TYR A 65 0.65 6.90 4.33
C TYR A 65 0.68 7.63 3.00
N PHE A 66 1.46 7.07 2.08
CA PHE A 66 1.59 7.48 0.70
C PHE A 66 1.37 6.27 -0.20
N PHE A 67 0.90 6.50 -1.41
CA PHE A 67 0.71 5.45 -2.39
C PHE A 67 1.21 5.86 -3.77
N ARG A 68 1.51 4.86 -4.59
CA ARG A 68 1.70 4.98 -6.04
C ARG A 68 1.01 3.80 -6.71
N TYR A 69 0.73 3.89 -8.00
CA TYR A 69 0.11 2.80 -8.74
C TYR A 69 0.54 2.77 -10.19
N GLU A 70 0.52 1.58 -10.75
CA GLU A 70 0.75 1.29 -12.15
C GLU A 70 -0.53 0.67 -12.73
N PRO A 71 -1.19 1.32 -13.71
CA PRO A 71 -2.28 0.70 -14.44
C PRO A 71 -1.84 -0.63 -15.06
N ALA A 72 -2.66 -1.67 -14.95
CA ALA A 72 -2.28 -3.02 -15.38
C ALA A 72 -3.49 -3.81 -15.86
N THR A 73 -3.48 -4.26 -17.12
CA THR A 73 -4.54 -5.12 -17.67
C THR A 73 -4.45 -6.55 -17.12
N ARG A 74 -3.23 -7.02 -16.83
CA ARG A 74 -2.95 -8.29 -16.14
C ARG A 74 -2.33 -8.00 -14.78
N GLU A 75 -3.17 -7.73 -13.80
CA GLU A 75 -2.73 -7.30 -12.46
C GLU A 75 -1.84 -8.34 -11.78
N ASP A 76 -2.11 -9.64 -11.98
CA ASP A 76 -1.35 -10.72 -11.34
C ASP A 76 0.12 -10.75 -11.80
N ASP A 77 0.37 -10.57 -13.10
CA ASP A 77 1.73 -10.56 -13.65
C ASP A 77 2.53 -9.36 -13.13
N VAL A 78 1.89 -8.19 -13.09
CA VAL A 78 2.50 -6.96 -12.58
C VAL A 78 2.73 -7.07 -11.07
N LEU A 79 1.79 -7.65 -10.32
CA LEU A 79 1.90 -7.86 -8.88
C LEU A 79 3.04 -8.82 -8.57
N ALA A 80 3.12 -9.95 -9.26
CA ALA A 80 4.20 -10.94 -9.12
C ALA A 80 5.56 -10.29 -9.40
N ARG A 81 5.68 -9.51 -10.47
CA ARG A 81 6.89 -8.75 -10.82
C ARG A 81 7.28 -7.75 -9.72
N ARG A 82 6.32 -6.99 -9.19
CA ARG A 82 6.56 -6.00 -8.13
C ARG A 82 7.01 -6.66 -6.82
N LEU A 83 6.37 -7.76 -6.43
CA LEU A 83 6.77 -8.53 -5.24
C LEU A 83 8.15 -9.17 -5.40
N ALA A 84 8.47 -9.72 -6.57
CA ALA A 84 9.79 -10.27 -6.87
C ALA A 84 10.89 -9.20 -6.83
N GLY A 85 10.63 -8.02 -7.41
CA GLY A 85 11.53 -6.87 -7.33
C GLY A 85 11.77 -6.41 -5.89
N TYR A 86 10.71 -6.33 -5.09
CA TYR A 86 10.82 -6.01 -3.66
C TYR A 86 11.67 -7.04 -2.92
N ARG A 87 11.40 -8.34 -3.10
CA ARG A 87 12.17 -9.41 -2.47
C ARG A 87 13.65 -9.33 -2.80
N THR A 88 14.00 -9.08 -4.06
CA THR A 88 15.39 -8.95 -4.50
C THR A 88 16.09 -7.80 -3.76
N ALA A 89 15.44 -6.65 -3.63
CA ALA A 89 15.97 -5.49 -2.91
C ALA A 89 16.02 -5.67 -1.38
N HIS A 90 15.16 -6.51 -0.82
CA HIS A 90 14.95 -6.69 0.62
C HIS A 90 15.31 -8.07 1.15
N ARG A 91 16.33 -8.73 0.55
CA ARG A 91 16.88 -10.02 1.01
C ARG A 91 15.83 -11.14 1.13
N GLY A 92 14.92 -11.21 0.16
CA GLY A 92 13.85 -12.22 0.10
C GLY A 92 12.61 -11.89 0.93
N LEU A 93 12.62 -10.80 1.71
CA LEU A 93 11.49 -10.42 2.56
C LEU A 93 10.34 -9.81 1.76
N LEU A 94 9.13 -9.95 2.30
CA LEU A 94 7.93 -9.25 1.82
C LEU A 94 7.66 -8.00 2.65
N PRO A 95 6.90 -7.02 2.11
CA PRO A 95 6.37 -5.95 2.93
C PRO A 95 5.56 -6.52 4.10
N VAL A 96 5.66 -5.90 5.27
CA VAL A 96 5.10 -6.43 6.54
C VAL A 96 3.62 -6.81 6.41
N ALA A 97 2.81 -6.00 5.74
CA ALA A 97 1.38 -6.29 5.59
C ALA A 97 1.06 -7.32 4.50
N ASN A 98 2.00 -7.61 3.59
CA ASN A 98 1.89 -8.73 2.64
C ASN A 98 2.26 -10.06 3.28
N ALA A 99 3.15 -10.06 4.26
CA ALA A 99 3.61 -11.27 4.94
C ALA A 99 2.57 -11.87 5.91
N GLY A 100 1.36 -11.28 6.00
CA GLY A 100 0.29 -11.76 6.90
C GLY A 100 0.64 -11.65 8.38
N THR A 101 1.70 -10.91 8.73
CA THR A 101 2.13 -10.74 10.12
C THR A 101 1.21 -9.74 10.81
N THR A 102 0.05 -10.22 11.24
CA THR A 102 -0.81 -9.55 12.21
C THR A 102 -0.05 -9.51 13.53
N HIS A 103 0.88 -8.57 13.66
CA HIS A 103 1.53 -8.38 14.95
C HIS A 103 0.47 -7.86 15.91
N PRO A 104 0.16 -8.57 17.01
CA PRO A 104 -0.75 -8.05 18.01
C PRO A 104 -0.20 -6.71 18.49
N LEU A 105 -1.08 -5.72 18.59
CA LEU A 105 -0.78 -4.48 19.28
C LEU A 105 -0.39 -4.88 20.71
N ARG A 106 0.90 -4.78 21.05
CA ARG A 106 1.34 -4.87 22.44
C ARG A 106 0.73 -3.66 23.14
N VAL A 107 -0.37 -3.88 23.85
CA VAL A 107 -0.89 -2.91 24.82
C VAL A 107 0.16 -2.84 25.91
N ALA A 108 0.95 -1.77 25.92
CA ALA A 108 1.80 -1.46 27.05
C ALA A 108 0.88 -1.04 28.21
N SER A 109 0.83 -1.85 29.27
CA SER A 109 0.18 -1.47 30.51
C SER A 109 0.87 -0.21 31.04
N ARG A 110 0.22 0.95 30.96
CA ARG A 110 0.66 2.11 31.74
C ARG A 110 0.50 1.72 33.20
N ARG A 111 1.62 1.55 33.92
CA ARG A 111 1.60 1.62 35.38
C ARG A 111 1.21 3.05 35.73
N ALA A 112 0.04 3.22 36.35
CA ALA A 112 -0.26 4.43 37.09
C ALA A 112 0.76 4.52 38.24
N ALA A 113 1.41 5.68 38.34
CA ALA A 113 2.24 6.06 39.48
C ALA A 113 1.37 6.71 40.55
#